data_AF-A0A5C6YZI0-F1
#
_entry.id   AF-A0A5C6YZI0-F1
#
_cell.length_a   1.000
_cell.length_b   1.000
_cell.length_c   1.000
_cell.angle_alpha   90.00
_cell.angle_beta   90.00
_cell.angle_gamma   90.00
#
_symmetry.space_group_name_H-M   'P 1'
#
loop_
_entity.id
_entity.type
_entity.pdbx_description
1 polymer ?
#
loop_
_entity_poly.entity_id
_entity_poly.type
_entity_poly.pdbx_seq_one_letter_code
_entity_poly.pdbx_strand_id
1 'polypeptide(L)'
;MTEVAKFYILSHICIAFLGGVLLLALWFNIRARFSQLLEEDDSQKRVDKGMLYLSFAMFIWVISGCWIYGGTVFNFTETQGYQLGINLFSIVNNMFLLLALFYFYYAPGFIYHNKKNIKKIVIVIVFTSIVTFALPFILKENNVINGLRISGIPDLLLSAFLCYLLGISFYRTFVYRGLKIIGYISVLVILLIFVSQISEVFLTFGNDFSNNFIKIIAKTSLISIFLVLATTWVIRLASTPKPNEITIHFLDWGLVKLNIPTKNIYDQTIDFGSKTTQYKNLLKFAIRRKYTEGDLQTIPVNLGGEIKNQTYLTRIIENINDILQLDDTQKLDRRDLFTFIGESKYRLRIVPNNITIDKTLLEEFSESIENKDYKAFL
;
A
#
# COMPACT_ATOMS: atom_id res chain seq x y z
N MET A 1 22.93 -4.26 -34.37
CA MET A 1 22.07 -3.44 -33.48
C MET A 1 22.08 -2.01 -33.98
N THR A 2 20.92 -1.37 -34.17
CA THR A 2 20.85 0.07 -34.51
C THR A 2 21.32 0.90 -33.31
N GLU A 3 21.94 2.06 -33.53
CA GLU A 3 22.36 2.96 -32.44
C GLU A 3 21.19 3.33 -31.51
N VAL A 4 19.98 3.46 -32.08
CA VAL A 4 18.74 3.69 -31.33
C VAL A 4 18.44 2.55 -30.34
N ALA A 5 18.60 1.29 -30.75
CA ALA A 5 18.37 0.15 -29.87
C ALA A 5 19.44 0.08 -28.76
N LYS A 6 20.71 0.39 -29.06
CA LYS A 6 21.76 0.46 -28.03
C LYS A 6 21.45 1.51 -26.99
N PHE A 7 21.09 2.71 -27.44
CA PHE A 7 20.70 3.82 -26.58
C PHE A 7 19.53 3.44 -25.68
N TYR A 8 18.50 2.81 -26.24
CA TYR A 8 17.34 2.34 -25.48
C TYR A 8 17.73 1.36 -24.37
N ILE A 9 18.47 0.31 -24.71
CA ILE A 9 18.83 -0.75 -23.76
C ILE A 9 19.68 -0.20 -22.62
N LEU A 10 20.71 0.60 -22.93
CA LEU A 10 21.59 1.19 -21.92
C LEU A 10 20.85 2.19 -21.03
N SER A 11 19.99 3.03 -21.62
CA SER A 11 19.15 3.96 -20.85
C SER A 11 18.20 3.21 -19.92
N HIS A 12 17.53 2.17 -20.42
CA HIS A 12 16.63 1.32 -19.64
C HIS A 12 17.35 0.68 -18.44
N ILE A 13 18.55 0.12 -18.64
CA ILE A 13 19.38 -0.46 -17.58
C ILE A 13 19.72 0.59 -16.52
N CYS A 14 20.25 1.74 -16.95
CA CYS A 14 20.72 2.79 -16.03
C CYS A 14 19.57 3.38 -15.20
N ILE A 15 18.46 3.73 -15.85
CA ILE A 15 17.28 4.31 -15.19
C ILE A 15 16.67 3.32 -14.20
N ALA A 16 16.50 2.05 -14.60
CA ALA A 16 15.95 1.03 -13.72
C ALA A 16 16.88 0.74 -12.52
N PHE A 17 18.20 0.75 -12.73
CA PHE A 17 19.18 0.55 -11.67
C PHE A 17 19.14 1.67 -10.64
N LEU A 18 19.18 2.93 -11.08
CA LEU A 18 19.08 4.09 -10.19
C LEU A 18 17.74 4.07 -9.43
N GLY A 19 16.63 3.80 -10.12
CA GLY A 19 15.32 3.70 -9.49
C GLY A 19 15.24 2.58 -8.44
N GLY A 20 15.76 1.39 -8.77
CA GLY A 20 15.81 0.24 -7.86
C GLY A 20 16.64 0.50 -6.61
N VAL A 21 17.83 1.07 -6.77
CA VAL A 21 18.73 1.46 -5.66
C VAL A 21 18.12 2.53 -4.78
N LEU A 22 17.52 3.58 -5.35
CA LEU A 22 16.86 4.64 -4.58
C LEU A 22 15.69 4.11 -3.75
N LEU A 23 14.84 3.26 -4.34
CA LEU A 23 13.73 2.62 -3.61
C LEU A 23 14.24 1.70 -2.49
N LEU A 24 15.31 0.95 -2.74
CA LEU A 24 15.91 0.08 -1.74
C LEU A 24 16.54 0.88 -0.58
N ALA A 25 17.21 1.98 -0.90
CA ALA A 25 17.81 2.87 0.08
C ALA A 25 16.74 3.53 0.96
N LEU A 26 15.63 3.99 0.37
CA LEU A 26 14.47 4.49 1.11
C LEU A 26 13.88 3.43 2.03
N TRP A 27 13.70 2.21 1.52
CA TRP A 27 13.21 1.07 2.31
C TRP A 27 14.11 0.79 3.51
N PHE A 28 15.43 0.72 3.31
CA PHE A 28 16.40 0.48 4.39
C PHE A 28 16.36 1.60 5.43
N ASN A 29 16.30 2.86 4.99
CA ASN A 29 16.21 4.01 5.88
C ASN A 29 14.92 4.00 6.72
N ILE A 30 13.77 3.71 6.09
CA ILE A 30 12.47 3.60 6.77
C ILE A 30 12.54 2.52 7.84
N ARG A 31 13.04 1.33 7.49
CA ARG A 31 13.12 0.20 8.42
C ARG A 31 14.06 0.50 9.60
N ALA A 32 15.19 1.14 9.36
CA ALA A 32 16.13 1.51 10.41
C ALA A 32 15.55 2.60 11.35
N ARG A 33 14.89 3.62 10.79
CA ARG A 33 14.40 4.78 11.54
C ARG A 33 13.09 4.51 12.29
N PHE A 34 12.20 3.69 11.72
CA PHE A 34 10.86 3.45 12.23
C PHE A 34 10.65 2.00 12.70
N SER A 35 11.72 1.26 13.03
CA SER A 35 11.67 -0.15 13.44
C SER A 35 10.66 -0.40 14.56
N GLN A 36 10.69 0.40 15.62
CA GLN A 36 9.76 0.29 16.77
C GLN A 36 8.30 0.45 16.34
N LEU A 37 7.99 1.44 15.50
CA LEU A 37 6.64 1.68 14.98
C LEU A 37 6.17 0.54 14.05
N LEU A 38 7.08 -0.01 13.25
CA LEU A 38 6.82 -1.13 12.34
C LEU A 38 6.61 -2.46 13.07
N GLU A 39 7.23 -2.64 14.23
CA GLU A 39 7.08 -3.84 15.08
C GLU A 39 5.78 -3.80 15.91
N GLU A 40 5.32 -2.61 16.29
CA GLU A 40 4.06 -2.42 17.01
C GLU A 40 2.80 -2.65 16.14
N ASP A 41 2.87 -2.42 14.83
CA ASP A 41 1.72 -2.46 13.93
C ASP A 41 1.97 -3.34 12.68
N ASP A 42 1.32 -4.50 12.65
CA ASP A 42 1.31 -5.44 11.51
C ASP A 42 0.88 -4.77 10.19
N SER A 43 0.08 -3.71 10.25
CA SER A 43 -0.37 -2.98 9.06
C SER A 43 0.77 -2.17 8.42
N GLN A 44 1.70 -1.64 9.22
CA GLN A 44 2.84 -0.86 8.72
C GLN A 44 3.95 -1.78 8.20
N LYS A 45 4.17 -2.93 8.87
CA LYS A 45 5.06 -4.00 8.38
C LYS A 45 4.71 -4.48 6.97
N ARG A 46 3.45 -4.37 6.57
CA ARG A 46 2.99 -4.70 5.21
C ARG A 46 3.48 -3.69 4.18
N VAL A 47 3.35 -2.40 4.49
CA VAL A 47 3.77 -1.30 3.61
C VAL A 47 5.24 -1.45 3.20
N ASP A 48 6.07 -1.74 4.21
CA ASP A 48 7.50 -1.95 4.07
C ASP A 48 7.82 -3.02 3.00
N LYS A 49 7.13 -4.17 3.07
CA LYS A 49 7.26 -5.25 2.09
C LYS A 49 6.83 -4.83 0.68
N GLY A 50 5.79 -4.01 0.57
CA GLY A 50 5.33 -3.49 -0.74
C GLY A 50 6.43 -2.69 -1.45
N MET A 51 7.12 -1.82 -0.74
CA MET A 51 8.23 -1.02 -1.28
C MET A 51 9.43 -1.89 -1.70
N LEU A 52 9.75 -2.92 -0.90
CA LEU A 52 10.79 -3.89 -1.23
C LEU A 52 10.49 -4.61 -2.55
N TYR A 53 9.25 -5.08 -2.74
CA TYR A 53 8.86 -5.76 -3.98
C TYR A 53 8.87 -4.83 -5.20
N LEU A 54 8.54 -3.54 -5.04
CA LEU A 54 8.72 -2.55 -6.12
C LEU A 54 10.19 -2.40 -6.51
N SER A 55 11.08 -2.30 -5.52
CA SER A 55 12.53 -2.24 -5.78
C SER A 55 13.02 -3.48 -6.53
N PHE A 56 12.62 -4.68 -6.10
CA PHE A 56 12.95 -5.91 -6.81
C PHE A 56 12.41 -5.97 -8.24
N ALA A 57 11.20 -5.45 -8.49
CA ALA A 57 10.69 -5.32 -9.85
C ALA A 57 11.64 -4.49 -10.74
N MET A 58 12.19 -3.38 -10.22
CA MET A 58 13.17 -2.57 -10.95
C MET A 58 14.49 -3.31 -11.20
N PHE A 59 14.97 -4.10 -10.24
CA PHE A 59 16.15 -4.94 -10.45
C PHE A 59 15.92 -6.02 -11.52
N ILE A 60 14.73 -6.58 -11.63
CA ILE A 60 14.40 -7.50 -12.73
C ILE A 60 14.46 -6.78 -14.08
N TRP A 61 14.05 -5.52 -14.16
CA TRP A 61 14.24 -4.72 -15.38
C TRP A 61 15.71 -4.52 -15.73
N VAL A 62 16.59 -4.32 -14.74
CA VAL A 62 18.05 -4.24 -14.96
C VAL A 62 18.58 -5.56 -15.52
N ILE A 63 18.26 -6.67 -14.87
CA ILE A 63 18.72 -8.00 -15.30
C ILE A 63 18.19 -8.34 -16.70
N SER A 64 16.91 -8.03 -16.97
CA SER A 64 16.32 -8.16 -18.30
C SER A 64 17.04 -7.31 -19.35
N GLY A 65 17.38 -6.06 -19.02
CA GLY A 65 18.15 -5.20 -19.89
C GLY A 65 19.55 -5.75 -20.18
N CYS A 66 20.26 -6.23 -19.15
CA CYS A 66 21.56 -6.88 -19.31
C CYS A 66 21.47 -8.15 -20.17
N TRP A 67 20.39 -8.93 -20.03
CA TRP A 67 20.13 -10.10 -20.87
C TRP A 67 19.93 -9.72 -22.34
N ILE A 68 19.15 -8.68 -22.61
CA ILE A 68 18.93 -8.14 -23.96
C ILE A 68 20.27 -7.65 -24.54
N TYR A 69 21.03 -6.86 -23.78
CA TYR A 69 22.33 -6.36 -24.19
C TYR A 69 23.31 -7.50 -24.50
N GLY A 70 23.44 -8.48 -23.59
CA GLY A 70 24.26 -9.66 -23.78
C GLY A 70 23.85 -10.46 -25.03
N GLY A 71 22.56 -10.68 -25.23
CA GLY A 71 22.01 -11.31 -26.44
C GLY A 71 22.49 -10.65 -27.72
N THR A 72 22.50 -9.32 -27.74
CA THR A 72 22.92 -8.53 -28.91
C THR A 72 24.44 -8.46 -29.10
N VAL A 73 25.23 -8.50 -28.03
CA VAL A 73 26.71 -8.48 -28.12
C VAL A 73 27.26 -9.84 -28.51
N PHE A 74 26.69 -10.91 -27.96
CA PHE A 74 27.11 -12.29 -28.22
C PHE A 74 26.32 -12.94 -29.38
N ASN A 75 25.50 -12.18 -30.10
CA ASN A 75 24.72 -12.61 -31.28
C ASN A 75 23.86 -13.87 -31.07
N PHE A 76 23.29 -14.07 -29.88
CA PHE A 76 22.38 -15.19 -29.62
C PHE A 76 20.90 -14.78 -29.61
N THR A 77 20.55 -13.61 -30.16
CA THR A 77 19.18 -13.07 -30.20
C THR A 77 18.16 -14.00 -30.88
N GLU A 78 18.60 -14.85 -31.80
CA GLU A 78 17.74 -15.82 -32.49
C GLU A 78 17.63 -17.17 -31.77
N THR A 79 18.43 -17.38 -30.72
CA THR A 79 18.37 -18.63 -29.96
C THR A 79 17.11 -18.68 -29.10
N GLN A 80 16.61 -19.90 -28.92
CA GLN A 80 15.49 -20.14 -28.00
C GLN A 80 15.82 -19.65 -26.59
N GLY A 81 17.06 -19.81 -26.14
CA GLY A 81 17.56 -19.30 -24.85
C GLY A 81 17.33 -17.79 -24.66
N TYR A 82 17.48 -16.98 -25.70
CA TYR A 82 17.23 -15.55 -25.63
C TYR A 82 15.76 -15.21 -25.34
N GLN A 83 14.85 -15.81 -26.11
CA GLN A 83 13.40 -15.63 -25.93
C GLN A 83 12.92 -16.17 -24.57
N LEU A 84 13.50 -17.30 -24.13
CA LEU A 84 13.27 -17.88 -22.81
C LEU A 84 13.58 -16.90 -21.69
N GLY A 85 14.76 -16.27 -21.73
CA GLY A 85 15.16 -15.30 -20.71
C GLY A 85 14.25 -14.07 -20.67
N ILE A 86 13.91 -13.50 -21.82
CA ILE A 86 13.03 -12.30 -21.90
C ILE A 86 11.67 -12.58 -21.28
N ASN A 87 11.03 -13.69 -21.68
CA ASN A 87 9.72 -14.06 -21.14
C ASN A 87 9.81 -14.28 -19.63
N LEU A 88 10.79 -15.06 -19.16
CA LEU A 88 10.98 -15.32 -17.73
C LEU A 88 11.14 -14.03 -16.91
N PHE A 89 11.93 -13.07 -17.37
CA PHE A 89 12.09 -11.80 -16.67
C PHE A 89 10.81 -10.96 -16.67
N SER A 90 10.04 -10.94 -17.77
CA SER A 90 8.72 -10.26 -17.79
C SER A 90 7.79 -10.83 -16.71
N ILE A 91 7.77 -12.16 -16.58
CA ILE A 91 6.93 -12.88 -15.62
C ILE A 91 7.33 -12.58 -14.18
N VAL A 92 8.61 -12.70 -13.88
CA VAL A 92 9.13 -12.43 -12.54
C VAL A 92 8.90 -10.96 -12.17
N ASN A 93 9.01 -10.03 -13.14
CA ASN A 93 8.69 -8.62 -12.93
C ASN A 93 7.20 -8.41 -12.60
N ASN A 94 6.29 -8.97 -13.40
CA ASN A 94 4.85 -8.89 -13.17
C ASN A 94 4.45 -9.53 -11.82
N MET A 95 5.11 -10.62 -11.43
CA MET A 95 4.94 -11.24 -10.12
C MET A 95 5.32 -10.28 -8.99
N PHE A 96 6.48 -9.61 -9.07
CA PHE A 96 6.90 -8.64 -8.05
C PHE A 96 5.97 -7.43 -7.97
N LEU A 97 5.49 -6.91 -9.11
CA LEU A 97 4.50 -5.82 -9.13
C LEU A 97 3.17 -6.24 -8.49
N LEU A 98 2.70 -7.45 -8.75
CA LEU A 98 1.49 -7.98 -8.09
C LEU A 98 1.71 -8.20 -6.59
N LEU A 99 2.86 -8.75 -6.20
CA LEU A 99 3.19 -8.92 -4.79
C LEU A 99 3.21 -7.56 -4.09
N ALA A 100 3.78 -6.51 -4.69
CA ALA A 100 3.72 -5.16 -4.16
C ALA A 100 2.26 -4.68 -3.95
N LEU A 101 1.38 -4.89 -4.93
CA LEU A 101 -0.04 -4.54 -4.84
C LEU A 101 -0.77 -5.22 -3.67
N PHE A 102 -0.44 -6.47 -3.34
CA PHE A 102 -1.02 -7.14 -2.17
C PHE A 102 -0.76 -6.39 -0.84
N TYR A 103 0.36 -5.69 -0.77
CA TYR A 103 0.74 -4.94 0.41
C TYR A 103 0.20 -3.50 0.42
N PHE A 104 -0.43 -3.03 -0.65
CA PHE A 104 -1.03 -1.70 -0.69
C PHE A 104 -2.39 -1.66 0.00
N TYR A 105 -2.60 -0.62 0.79
CA TYR A 105 -3.81 -0.44 1.60
C TYR A 105 -5.05 -0.17 0.74
N TYR A 106 -4.90 0.57 -0.35
CA TYR A 106 -6.01 0.97 -1.24
C TYR A 106 -6.11 0.10 -2.50
N ALA A 107 -5.49 -1.10 -2.49
CA ALA A 107 -5.67 -2.06 -3.56
C ALA A 107 -7.14 -2.52 -3.66
N PRO A 108 -7.62 -2.95 -4.85
CA PRO A 108 -8.96 -3.50 -5.00
C PRO A 108 -9.28 -4.58 -3.96
N GLY A 109 -10.52 -4.59 -3.45
CA GLY A 109 -10.92 -5.44 -2.32
C GLY A 109 -10.75 -6.95 -2.52
N PHE A 110 -10.66 -7.42 -3.77
CA PHE A 110 -10.38 -8.83 -4.06
C PHE A 110 -8.89 -9.20 -3.92
N ILE A 111 -7.97 -8.23 -3.94
CA ILE A 111 -6.53 -8.40 -3.71
C ILE A 111 -6.21 -8.06 -2.26
N TYR A 112 -6.80 -6.99 -1.74
CA TYR A 112 -6.56 -6.52 -0.39
C TYR A 112 -6.99 -7.57 0.63
N HIS A 113 -6.05 -8.01 1.48
CA HIS A 113 -6.30 -8.90 2.62
C HIS A 113 -6.81 -10.31 2.25
N ASN A 114 -6.76 -10.72 0.98
CA ASN A 114 -7.30 -12.02 0.55
C ASN A 114 -6.20 -12.97 0.02
N LYS A 115 -5.56 -13.70 0.94
CA LYS A 115 -4.49 -14.68 0.64
C LYS A 115 -4.91 -15.72 -0.42
N LYS A 116 -6.18 -16.15 -0.41
CA LYS A 116 -6.72 -17.14 -1.37
C LYS A 116 -6.76 -16.58 -2.79
N ASN A 117 -7.20 -15.34 -2.94
CA ASN A 117 -7.28 -14.70 -4.25
C ASN A 117 -5.90 -14.38 -4.83
N ILE A 118 -4.94 -13.95 -4.01
CA ILE A 118 -3.57 -13.71 -4.52
C ILE A 118 -2.94 -14.99 -5.02
N LYS A 119 -3.12 -16.12 -4.30
CA LYS A 119 -2.64 -17.42 -4.78
C LYS A 119 -3.24 -17.76 -6.13
N LYS A 120 -4.54 -17.50 -6.33
CA LYS A 120 -5.19 -17.65 -7.65
C LYS A 120 -4.59 -16.72 -8.71
N ILE A 121 -4.37 -15.44 -8.41
CA ILE A 121 -3.80 -14.49 -9.37
C ILE A 121 -2.36 -14.87 -9.73
N VAL A 122 -1.54 -15.30 -8.76
CA VAL A 122 -0.19 -15.80 -9.02
C VAL A 122 -0.24 -17.05 -9.91
N ILE A 123 -1.17 -17.98 -9.66
CA ILE A 123 -1.38 -19.14 -10.54
C ILE A 123 -1.78 -18.69 -11.95
N VAL A 124 -2.65 -17.69 -12.09
CA VAL A 124 -3.03 -17.13 -13.40
C VAL A 124 -1.83 -16.51 -14.09
N ILE A 125 -0.98 -15.73 -13.38
CA ILE A 125 0.26 -15.18 -13.96
C ILE A 125 1.14 -16.31 -14.46
N VAL A 126 1.45 -17.30 -13.63
CA VAL A 126 2.30 -18.45 -14.00
C VAL A 126 1.68 -19.24 -15.15
N PHE A 127 0.37 -19.39 -15.19
CA PHE A 127 -0.30 -20.06 -16.30
C PHE A 127 -0.21 -19.25 -17.61
N THR A 128 -0.56 -17.96 -17.58
CA THR A 128 -0.44 -17.06 -18.74
C THR A 128 1.00 -17.01 -19.25
N SER A 129 1.96 -17.05 -18.34
CA SER A 129 3.39 -17.14 -18.62
C SER A 129 3.76 -18.40 -19.40
N ILE A 130 3.29 -19.56 -18.95
CA ILE A 130 3.50 -20.85 -19.62
C ILE A 130 2.83 -20.84 -21.00
N VAL A 131 1.66 -20.20 -21.12
CA VAL A 131 0.96 -20.08 -22.41
C VAL A 131 1.71 -19.17 -23.38
N THR A 132 2.15 -17.97 -22.94
CA THR A 132 3.03 -17.07 -23.71
C THR A 132 4.30 -17.77 -24.14
N PHE A 133 4.86 -18.62 -23.28
CA PHE A 133 6.02 -19.46 -23.57
C PHE A 133 5.72 -20.54 -24.61
N ALA A 134 4.60 -21.26 -24.50
CA ALA A 134 4.30 -22.45 -25.32
C ALA A 134 3.79 -22.08 -26.72
N LEU A 135 3.08 -20.97 -26.84
CA LEU A 135 2.47 -20.51 -28.10
C LEU A 135 3.48 -20.37 -29.25
N PRO A 136 4.66 -19.74 -29.08
CA PRO A 136 5.70 -19.70 -30.11
C PRO A 136 6.12 -21.09 -30.62
N PHE A 137 6.25 -22.07 -29.72
CA PHE A 137 6.66 -23.44 -30.09
C PHE A 137 5.58 -24.17 -30.89
N ILE A 138 4.31 -23.93 -30.56
CA ILE A 138 3.16 -24.57 -31.22
C ILE A 138 2.87 -23.90 -32.57
N LEU A 139 2.94 -22.57 -32.64
CA LEU A 139 2.51 -21.79 -33.81
C LEU A 139 3.59 -21.63 -34.88
N LYS A 140 4.88 -21.74 -34.54
CA LYS A 140 6.03 -21.62 -35.47
C LYS A 140 5.84 -20.47 -36.49
N GLU A 141 5.66 -20.77 -37.78
CA GLU A 141 5.49 -19.78 -38.86
C GLU A 141 4.16 -19.00 -38.79
N ASN A 142 3.12 -19.57 -38.19
CA ASN A 142 1.82 -18.92 -37.98
C ASN A 142 1.82 -17.99 -36.76
N ASN A 143 2.96 -17.77 -36.09
CA ASN A 143 3.03 -16.89 -34.93
C ASN A 143 2.85 -15.40 -35.31
N VAL A 144 3.09 -15.05 -36.58
CA VAL A 144 2.87 -13.71 -37.11
C VAL A 144 1.84 -13.78 -38.23
N ILE A 145 0.61 -13.33 -37.95
CA ILE A 145 -0.46 -13.24 -38.96
C ILE A 145 -0.84 -11.76 -39.10
N ASN A 146 -0.80 -11.21 -40.31
CA ASN A 146 -1.17 -9.82 -40.59
C ASN A 146 -0.47 -8.77 -39.69
N GLY A 147 0.80 -8.99 -39.35
CA GLY A 147 1.58 -8.07 -38.49
C GLY A 147 1.25 -8.16 -36.99
N LEU A 148 0.40 -9.11 -36.59
CA LEU A 148 0.11 -9.44 -35.19
C LEU A 148 0.95 -10.63 -34.72
N ARG A 149 1.65 -10.46 -33.61
CA ARG A 149 2.36 -11.54 -32.92
C ARG A 149 1.42 -12.23 -31.93
N ILE A 150 0.89 -13.39 -32.30
CA ILE A 150 -0.11 -14.12 -31.51
C ILE A 150 0.44 -14.53 -30.15
N SER A 151 1.72 -14.92 -30.08
CA SER A 151 2.38 -15.28 -28.82
C SER A 151 2.43 -14.14 -27.79
N GLY A 152 2.32 -12.88 -28.21
CA GLY A 152 2.35 -11.73 -27.31
C GLY A 152 0.99 -11.37 -26.69
N ILE A 153 -0.12 -11.89 -27.23
CA ILE A 153 -1.48 -11.56 -26.79
C ILE A 153 -1.72 -11.91 -25.31
N PRO A 154 -1.34 -13.09 -24.80
CA PRO A 154 -1.58 -13.42 -23.40
C PRO A 154 -0.82 -12.51 -22.43
N ASP A 155 0.42 -12.13 -22.77
CA ASP A 155 1.22 -11.20 -21.95
C ASP A 155 0.66 -9.77 -21.99
N LEU A 156 0.13 -9.34 -23.15
CA LEU A 156 -0.57 -8.06 -23.26
C LEU A 156 -1.85 -8.04 -22.41
N LEU A 157 -2.65 -9.11 -22.41
CA LEU A 157 -3.84 -9.23 -21.56
C LEU A 157 -3.46 -9.19 -20.08
N LEU A 158 -2.39 -9.88 -19.70
CA LEU A 158 -1.90 -9.85 -18.32
C LEU A 158 -1.40 -8.46 -17.93
N SER A 159 -0.64 -7.81 -18.82
CA SER A 159 -0.16 -6.44 -18.64
C SER A 159 -1.31 -5.44 -18.54
N ALA A 160 -2.36 -5.59 -19.35
CA ALA A 160 -3.57 -4.78 -19.29
C ALA A 160 -4.27 -4.93 -17.93
N PHE A 161 -4.43 -6.18 -17.47
CA PHE A 161 -5.00 -6.48 -16.17
C PHE A 161 -4.17 -5.84 -15.06
N LEU A 162 -2.85 -6.01 -15.07
CA LEU A 162 -1.95 -5.45 -14.06
C LEU A 162 -1.94 -3.91 -14.09
N CYS A 163 -1.97 -3.30 -15.26
CA CYS A 163 -2.10 -1.85 -15.43
C CYS A 163 -3.41 -1.35 -14.83
N TYR A 164 -4.53 -2.02 -15.09
CA TYR A 164 -5.81 -1.67 -14.48
C TYR A 164 -5.74 -1.70 -12.93
N LEU A 165 -5.14 -2.75 -12.36
CA LEU A 165 -4.98 -2.88 -10.91
C LEU A 165 -4.08 -1.79 -10.32
N LEU A 166 -2.93 -1.54 -10.94
CA LEU A 166 -2.01 -0.46 -10.53
C LEU A 166 -2.70 0.89 -10.64
N GLY A 167 -3.48 1.12 -11.70
CA GLY A 167 -4.16 2.39 -11.98
C GLY A 167 -5.13 2.75 -10.88
N ILE A 168 -6.03 1.81 -10.54
CA ILE A 168 -6.96 1.99 -9.43
C ILE A 168 -6.22 2.14 -8.10
N SER A 169 -5.19 1.32 -7.86
CA SER A 169 -4.48 1.31 -6.57
C SER A 169 -3.73 2.61 -6.33
N PHE A 170 -2.98 3.11 -7.31
CA PHE A 170 -2.25 4.38 -7.18
C PHE A 170 -3.18 5.57 -7.14
N TYR A 171 -4.18 5.63 -8.03
CA TYR A 171 -5.16 6.70 -8.02
C TYR A 171 -5.81 6.85 -6.64
N ARG A 172 -6.36 5.75 -6.10
CA ARG A 172 -6.95 5.74 -4.75
C ARG A 172 -5.93 6.12 -3.70
N THR A 173 -4.73 5.54 -3.75
CA THR A 173 -3.69 5.80 -2.75
C THR A 173 -3.30 7.27 -2.69
N PHE A 174 -3.11 7.94 -3.84
CA PHE A 174 -2.73 9.34 -3.86
C PHE A 174 -3.91 10.27 -3.53
N VAL A 175 -5.11 10.01 -4.07
CA VAL A 175 -6.30 10.83 -3.79
C VAL A 175 -6.69 10.78 -2.31
N TYR A 176 -6.72 9.60 -1.70
CA TYR A 176 -7.02 9.47 -0.26
C TYR A 176 -5.92 10.05 0.64
N ARG A 177 -4.74 10.34 0.10
CA ARG A 177 -3.64 11.02 0.80
C ARG A 177 -3.61 12.53 0.52
N GLY A 178 -4.64 13.08 -0.12
CA GLY A 178 -4.70 14.51 -0.48
C GLY A 178 -3.89 14.90 -1.73
N LEU A 179 -3.24 13.95 -2.41
CA LEU A 179 -2.36 14.20 -3.56
C LEU A 179 -3.09 13.97 -4.89
N LYS A 180 -4.19 14.69 -5.12
CA LYS A 180 -5.08 14.50 -6.27
C LYS A 180 -4.37 14.59 -7.62
N ILE A 181 -3.51 15.60 -7.80
CA ILE A 181 -2.74 15.82 -9.04
C ILE A 181 -1.88 14.59 -9.36
N ILE A 182 -1.16 14.08 -8.35
CA ILE A 182 -0.30 12.90 -8.49
C ILE A 182 -1.14 11.66 -8.80
N GLY A 183 -2.34 11.56 -8.22
CA GLY A 183 -3.32 10.54 -8.56
C GLY A 183 -3.65 10.52 -10.05
N TYR A 184 -3.98 11.67 -10.65
CA TYR A 184 -4.27 11.76 -12.09
C TYR A 184 -3.03 11.44 -12.95
N ILE A 185 -1.86 11.96 -12.58
CA ILE A 185 -0.60 11.66 -13.27
C ILE A 185 -0.32 10.15 -13.24
N SER A 186 -0.55 9.48 -12.12
CA SER A 186 -0.30 8.03 -12.00
C SER A 186 -1.16 7.21 -12.98
N VAL A 187 -2.41 7.60 -13.22
CA VAL A 187 -3.28 6.95 -14.21
C VAL A 187 -2.76 7.17 -15.63
N LEU A 188 -2.34 8.40 -15.94
CA LEU A 188 -1.76 8.73 -17.25
C LEU A 188 -0.48 7.95 -17.52
N VAL A 189 0.41 7.84 -16.53
CA VAL A 189 1.65 7.06 -16.63
C VAL A 189 1.35 5.59 -16.87
N ILE A 190 0.35 5.04 -16.19
CA ILE A 190 -0.06 3.64 -16.39
C ILE A 190 -0.67 3.42 -17.77
N LEU A 191 -1.42 4.39 -18.29
CA LEU A 191 -1.89 4.35 -19.67
C LEU A 191 -0.71 4.34 -20.65
N LEU A 192 0.32 5.16 -20.42
CA LEU A 192 1.54 5.16 -21.24
C LEU A 192 2.27 3.81 -21.17
N ILE A 193 2.35 3.18 -19.99
CA ILE A 193 2.90 1.83 -19.83
C ILE A 193 2.11 0.85 -20.71
N PHE A 194 0.77 0.88 -20.64
CA PHE A 194 -0.07 0.01 -21.45
C PHE A 194 0.12 0.24 -22.96
N VAL A 195 0.09 1.49 -23.42
CA VAL A 195 0.34 1.85 -24.83
C VAL A 195 1.71 1.35 -25.29
N SER A 196 2.73 1.44 -24.44
CA SER A 196 4.07 0.95 -24.76
C SER A 196 4.11 -0.56 -25.02
N GLN A 197 3.22 -1.34 -24.39
CA GLN A 197 3.11 -2.79 -24.58
C GLN A 197 2.37 -3.18 -25.86
N ILE A 198 1.51 -2.33 -26.40
CA ILE A 198 0.80 -2.59 -27.66
C ILE A 198 1.80 -2.81 -28.80
N SER A 199 2.91 -2.05 -28.81
CA SER A 199 4.00 -2.20 -29.79
C SER A 199 4.66 -3.59 -29.79
N GLU A 200 4.52 -4.38 -28.73
CA GLU A 200 5.10 -5.73 -28.66
C GLU A 200 4.24 -6.80 -29.34
N VAL A 201 2.94 -6.53 -29.50
CA VAL A 201 1.98 -7.41 -30.16
C VAL A 201 1.70 -6.97 -31.60
N PHE A 202 1.61 -5.67 -31.82
CA PHE A 202 1.33 -5.08 -33.13
C PHE A 202 2.61 -4.57 -33.77
N LEU A 203 3.22 -5.35 -34.66
CA LEU A 203 4.50 -5.02 -35.29
C LEU A 203 4.42 -3.83 -36.25
N THR A 204 3.20 -3.49 -36.70
CA THR A 204 2.91 -2.32 -37.55
C THR A 204 2.66 -1.03 -36.74
N PHE A 205 2.70 -1.10 -35.41
CA PHE A 205 2.40 0.02 -34.54
C PHE A 205 3.62 0.92 -34.37
N GLY A 206 3.62 2.09 -35.02
CA GLY A 206 4.69 3.09 -34.88
C GLY A 206 6.02 2.66 -35.50
N ASN A 207 7.05 3.48 -35.31
CA ASN A 207 8.42 3.15 -35.69
C ASN A 207 9.26 2.75 -34.46
N ASP A 208 10.40 2.10 -34.70
CA ASP A 208 11.29 1.61 -33.63
C ASP A 208 11.70 2.72 -32.65
N PHE A 209 11.94 3.93 -33.16
CA PHE A 209 12.32 5.06 -32.32
C PHE A 209 11.19 5.48 -31.38
N SER A 210 10.00 5.76 -31.90
CA SER A 210 8.84 6.19 -31.11
C SER A 210 8.43 5.14 -30.09
N ASN A 211 8.46 3.86 -30.44
CA ASN A 211 8.12 2.77 -29.53
C ASN A 211 9.11 2.68 -28.36
N ASN A 212 10.41 2.72 -28.66
CA ASN A 212 11.46 2.71 -27.63
C ASN A 212 11.41 3.98 -26.76
N PHE A 213 11.09 5.13 -27.35
CA PHE A 213 10.98 6.39 -26.63
C PHE A 213 9.81 6.39 -25.64
N ILE A 214 8.62 5.95 -26.07
CA ILE A 214 7.44 5.80 -25.19
C ILE A 214 7.75 4.83 -24.04
N LYS A 215 8.45 3.71 -24.32
CA LYS A 215 8.86 2.75 -23.28
C LYS A 215 9.75 3.39 -22.22
N ILE A 216 10.73 4.21 -22.62
CA ILE A 216 11.61 4.92 -21.67
C ILE A 216 10.80 5.91 -20.83
N ILE A 217 9.97 6.75 -21.48
CA ILE A 217 9.15 7.74 -20.79
C ILE A 217 8.27 7.05 -19.76
N ALA A 218 7.53 6.02 -20.17
CA ALA A 218 6.58 5.33 -19.32
C ALA A 218 7.28 4.68 -18.10
N LYS A 219 8.40 3.97 -18.30
CA LYS A 219 9.15 3.34 -17.20
C LYS A 219 9.77 4.37 -16.25
N THR A 220 10.35 5.43 -16.80
CA THR A 220 10.94 6.52 -15.99
C THR A 220 9.88 7.19 -15.13
N SER A 221 8.74 7.55 -15.73
CA SER A 221 7.63 8.14 -15.00
C SER A 221 7.04 7.19 -13.96
N LEU A 222 6.98 5.88 -14.25
CA LEU A 222 6.51 4.89 -13.27
C LEU A 222 7.44 4.81 -12.05
N ILE A 223 8.77 4.85 -12.27
CA ILE A 223 9.75 4.90 -11.19
C ILE A 223 9.57 6.17 -10.35
N SER A 224 9.34 7.33 -10.98
CA SER A 224 9.04 8.57 -10.27
C SER A 224 7.78 8.43 -9.40
N ILE A 225 6.73 7.79 -9.91
CA ILE A 225 5.51 7.50 -9.12
C ILE A 225 5.82 6.59 -7.93
N PHE A 226 6.69 5.59 -8.08
CA PHE A 226 7.11 4.74 -6.95
C PHE A 226 7.89 5.52 -5.89
N LEU A 227 8.77 6.45 -6.29
CA LEU A 227 9.52 7.29 -5.36
C LEU A 227 8.61 8.27 -4.61
N VAL A 228 7.64 8.87 -5.30
CA VAL A 228 6.62 9.71 -4.68
C VAL A 228 5.79 8.86 -3.70
N LEU A 229 5.36 7.66 -4.11
CA LEU A 229 4.66 6.73 -3.22
C LEU A 229 5.51 6.47 -1.96
N ALA A 230 6.79 6.13 -2.11
CA ALA A 230 7.70 5.91 -0.97
C ALA A 230 7.77 7.11 -0.04
N THR A 231 7.91 8.32 -0.60
CA THR A 231 7.96 9.57 0.17
C THR A 231 6.67 9.81 0.95
N THR A 232 5.51 9.55 0.35
CA THR A 232 4.23 9.69 1.07
C THR A 232 4.09 8.71 2.22
N TRP A 233 4.70 7.52 2.13
CA TRP A 233 4.77 6.59 3.25
C TRP A 233 5.69 7.09 4.35
N VAL A 234 6.86 7.65 4.01
CA VAL A 234 7.79 8.27 4.98
C VAL A 234 7.09 9.38 5.75
N ILE A 235 6.41 10.30 5.04
CA ILE A 235 5.65 11.39 5.65
C ILE A 235 4.59 10.83 6.60
N ARG A 236 3.85 9.81 6.18
CA ARG A 236 2.81 9.19 7.02
C ARG A 236 3.39 8.57 8.29
N LEU A 237 4.47 7.80 8.17
CA LEU A 237 5.14 7.18 9.32
C LEU A 237 5.69 8.23 10.28
N ALA A 238 6.28 9.31 9.74
CA ALA A 238 6.75 10.43 10.55
C ALA A 238 5.60 11.18 11.26
N SER A 239 4.43 11.29 10.62
CA SER A 239 3.23 11.90 11.20
C SER A 239 2.42 10.96 12.11
N THR A 240 2.82 9.69 12.23
CA THR A 240 2.10 8.73 13.07
C THR A 240 2.43 9.04 14.53
N PRO A 241 1.43 9.38 15.38
CA PRO A 241 1.71 9.78 16.75
C PRO A 241 2.37 8.66 17.54
N LYS A 242 3.36 8.99 18.38
CA LYS A 242 3.90 8.02 19.32
C LYS A 242 2.96 7.86 20.51
N PRO A 243 2.84 6.65 21.09
CA PRO A 243 2.02 6.42 22.30
C PRO A 243 2.24 7.43 23.43
N ASN A 244 3.48 7.89 23.62
CA ASN A 244 3.89 8.81 24.69
C ASN A 244 3.56 10.28 24.39
N GLU A 245 3.26 10.62 23.14
CA GLU A 245 2.99 12.01 22.71
C GLU A 245 1.49 12.33 22.79
N ILE A 246 0.64 11.32 22.77
CA ILE A 246 -0.81 11.50 22.83
C ILE A 246 -1.20 11.68 24.30
N THR A 247 -1.95 12.73 24.61
CA THR A 247 -2.65 12.87 25.90
C THR A 247 -4.14 13.02 25.70
N ILE A 248 -4.91 12.39 26.58
CA ILE A 248 -6.37 12.44 26.57
C ILE A 248 -6.89 12.70 27.97
N HIS A 249 -7.75 13.70 28.09
CA HIS A 249 -8.40 14.09 29.34
C HIS A 249 -9.91 14.02 29.16
N PHE A 250 -10.56 13.12 29.88
CA PHE A 250 -12.02 13.06 29.92
C PHE A 250 -12.49 14.00 31.03
N LEU A 251 -13.13 15.10 30.62
CA LEU A 251 -13.50 16.20 31.52
C LEU A 251 -14.90 15.97 32.11
N ASP A 252 -15.86 15.57 31.28
CA ASP A 252 -17.26 15.34 31.65
C ASP A 252 -17.94 14.48 30.57
N TRP A 253 -19.22 14.12 30.75
CA TRP A 253 -20.03 13.40 29.77
C TRP A 253 -20.02 14.09 28.40
N GLY A 254 -19.42 13.41 27.42
CA GLY A 254 -19.30 13.90 26.05
C GLY A 254 -18.12 14.84 25.81
N LEU A 255 -17.40 15.30 26.85
CA LEU A 255 -16.31 16.26 26.73
C LEU A 255 -14.94 15.60 26.92
N VAL A 256 -14.11 15.67 25.88
CA VAL A 256 -12.75 15.12 25.86
C VAL A 256 -11.76 16.18 25.39
N LYS A 257 -10.71 16.44 26.16
CA LYS A 257 -9.57 17.24 25.71
C LYS A 257 -8.50 16.32 25.14
N LEU A 258 -8.06 16.59 23.92
CA LEU A 258 -7.12 15.78 23.18
C LEU A 258 -5.89 16.61 22.78
N ASN A 259 -4.70 16.02 22.97
CA ASN A 259 -3.44 16.59 22.52
C ASN A 259 -2.67 15.54 21.72
N ILE A 260 -2.41 15.83 20.45
CA ILE A 260 -1.62 15.02 19.50
C ILE A 260 -0.72 15.98 18.70
N PRO A 261 0.47 16.31 19.23
CA PRO A 261 1.37 17.29 18.60
C PRO A 261 1.74 16.94 17.15
N THR A 262 1.96 15.66 16.84
CA THR A 262 2.32 15.18 15.50
C THR A 262 1.22 15.36 14.44
N LYS A 263 -0.01 15.64 14.88
CA LYS A 263 -1.16 15.94 14.02
C LYS A 263 -1.61 17.40 14.15
N ASN A 264 -0.80 18.25 14.81
CA ASN A 264 -1.11 19.64 15.13
C ASN A 264 -2.38 19.83 15.97
N ILE A 265 -2.78 18.82 16.75
CA ILE A 265 -3.89 18.92 17.69
C ILE A 265 -3.29 19.30 19.03
N TYR A 266 -3.45 20.55 19.45
CA TYR A 266 -2.92 21.04 20.72
C TYR A 266 -4.05 21.39 21.67
N ASP A 267 -4.22 20.59 22.72
CA ASP A 267 -5.15 20.87 23.82
C ASP A 267 -6.59 21.19 23.37
N GLN A 268 -7.04 20.56 22.28
CA GLN A 268 -8.37 20.83 21.72
C GLN A 268 -9.45 20.06 22.48
N THR A 269 -10.51 20.77 22.86
CA THR A 269 -11.69 20.16 23.49
C THR A 269 -12.66 19.68 22.41
N ILE A 270 -13.03 18.42 22.50
CA ILE A 270 -13.96 17.72 21.62
C ILE A 270 -15.24 17.51 22.42
N ASP A 271 -16.34 18.06 21.92
CA ASP A 271 -17.68 17.80 22.43
C ASP A 271 -18.41 16.81 21.51
N PHE A 272 -18.64 15.61 22.02
CA PHE A 272 -19.37 14.57 21.32
C PHE A 272 -20.89 14.83 21.29
N GLY A 273 -21.41 15.75 22.11
CA GLY A 273 -22.83 16.12 22.16
C GLY A 273 -23.76 14.90 22.24
N SER A 274 -24.66 14.78 21.25
CA SER A 274 -25.61 13.66 21.16
C SER A 274 -24.98 12.30 20.77
N LYS A 275 -23.70 12.26 20.40
CA LYS A 275 -22.98 11.05 19.95
C LYS A 275 -22.44 10.23 21.13
N THR A 276 -23.33 9.92 22.07
CA THR A 276 -23.01 9.30 23.37
C THR A 276 -22.40 7.90 23.25
N THR A 277 -22.76 7.11 22.23
CA THR A 277 -22.20 5.76 22.04
C THR A 277 -20.70 5.80 21.71
N GLN A 278 -20.26 6.73 20.87
CA GLN A 278 -18.85 6.84 20.47
C GLN A 278 -18.02 7.32 21.66
N TYR A 279 -18.51 8.31 22.40
CA TYR A 279 -17.90 8.74 23.64
C TYR A 279 -17.77 7.60 24.65
N LYS A 280 -18.87 6.89 24.96
CA LYS A 280 -18.88 5.75 25.89
C LYS A 280 -17.87 4.68 25.49
N ASN A 281 -17.81 4.32 24.21
CA ASN A 281 -16.86 3.34 23.72
C ASN A 281 -15.40 3.81 23.88
N LEU A 282 -15.12 5.08 23.57
CA LEU A 282 -13.79 5.66 23.77
C LEU A 282 -13.39 5.67 25.26
N LEU A 283 -14.33 6.02 26.15
CA LEU A 283 -14.13 6.00 27.60
C LEU A 283 -13.85 4.58 28.13
N LYS A 284 -14.58 3.56 27.65
CA LYS A 284 -14.32 2.14 27.98
C LYS A 284 -12.88 1.73 27.67
N PHE A 285 -12.38 2.09 26.49
CA PHE A 285 -10.99 1.85 26.10
C PHE A 285 -10.00 2.57 27.01
N ALA A 286 -10.31 3.81 27.40
CA ALA A 286 -9.46 4.61 28.29
C ALA A 286 -9.39 4.01 29.70
N ILE A 287 -10.53 3.60 30.28
CA ILE A 287 -10.59 2.98 31.61
C ILE A 287 -9.78 1.68 31.62
N ARG A 288 -10.01 0.76 30.67
CA ARG A 288 -9.22 -0.48 30.59
C ARG A 288 -7.73 -0.19 30.43
N ARG A 289 -7.37 0.74 29.54
CA ARG A 289 -5.96 1.08 29.35
C ARG A 289 -5.33 1.71 30.59
N LYS A 290 -6.07 2.51 31.36
CA LYS A 290 -5.56 3.23 32.54
C LYS A 290 -5.38 2.31 33.75
N TYR A 291 -6.35 1.45 34.02
CA TYR A 291 -6.47 0.74 35.31
C TYR A 291 -6.25 -0.77 35.25
N THR A 292 -6.15 -1.37 34.05
CA THR A 292 -5.89 -2.82 33.92
C THR A 292 -4.51 -3.10 33.35
N GLU A 293 -4.07 -4.35 33.43
CA GLU A 293 -2.78 -4.82 32.93
C GLU A 293 -2.92 -5.97 31.93
N GLY A 294 -1.94 -6.12 31.04
CA GLY A 294 -1.88 -7.23 30.08
C GLY A 294 -3.08 -7.28 29.12
N ASP A 295 -3.64 -8.48 28.94
CA ASP A 295 -4.74 -8.74 28.01
C ASP A 295 -6.06 -8.07 28.40
N LEU A 296 -6.24 -7.72 29.67
CA LEU A 296 -7.42 -7.02 30.18
C LEU A 296 -7.51 -5.57 29.65
N GLN A 297 -6.41 -5.03 29.14
CA GLN A 297 -6.39 -3.71 28.48
C GLN A 297 -7.08 -3.71 27.11
N THR A 298 -7.49 -4.88 26.62
CA THR A 298 -8.10 -5.04 25.30
C THR A 298 -9.62 -5.17 25.38
N ILE A 299 -10.32 -4.74 24.32
CA ILE A 299 -11.75 -4.93 24.14
C ILE A 299 -11.98 -5.78 22.87
N PRO A 300 -12.76 -6.86 22.94
CA PRO A 300 -13.15 -7.62 21.76
C PRO A 300 -14.19 -6.84 20.93
N VAL A 301 -13.90 -6.67 19.65
CA VAL A 301 -14.70 -5.91 18.67
C VAL A 301 -15.23 -6.86 17.59
N ASN A 302 -16.25 -7.63 17.92
CA ASN A 302 -16.93 -8.60 17.06
C ASN A 302 -18.41 -8.75 17.47
N LEU A 303 -19.20 -9.52 16.73
CA LEU A 303 -20.66 -9.65 16.93
C LEU A 303 -21.05 -10.13 18.34
N GLY A 304 -20.20 -10.92 19.00
CA GLY A 304 -20.39 -11.39 20.38
C GLY A 304 -19.52 -10.67 21.42
N GLY A 305 -18.81 -9.62 21.01
CA GLY A 305 -17.93 -8.84 21.87
C GLY A 305 -18.64 -7.62 22.43
N GLU A 306 -17.94 -6.89 23.29
CA GLU A 306 -18.49 -5.70 23.94
C GLU A 306 -18.80 -4.59 22.93
N ILE A 307 -18.02 -4.51 21.84
CA ILE A 307 -18.31 -3.61 20.72
C ILE A 307 -18.65 -4.45 19.49
N LYS A 308 -19.90 -4.36 19.03
CA LYS A 308 -20.45 -5.26 18.00
C LYS A 308 -19.73 -5.23 16.65
N ASN A 309 -19.11 -4.10 16.28
CA ASN A 309 -18.50 -3.92 14.95
C ASN A 309 -17.36 -2.89 14.97
N GLN A 310 -16.33 -3.11 14.14
CA GLN A 310 -15.24 -2.17 13.88
C GLN A 310 -15.71 -0.80 13.39
N THR A 311 -16.89 -0.71 12.80
CA THR A 311 -17.51 0.56 12.36
C THR A 311 -17.66 1.54 13.52
N TYR A 312 -17.87 1.06 14.75
CA TYR A 312 -17.93 1.94 15.93
C TYR A 312 -16.58 2.58 16.23
N LEU A 313 -15.46 1.88 16.00
CA LEU A 313 -14.12 2.46 16.14
C LEU A 313 -13.90 3.53 15.08
N THR A 314 -14.25 3.24 13.82
CA THR A 314 -14.12 4.21 12.72
C THR A 314 -14.94 5.47 13.00
N ARG A 315 -16.17 5.33 13.51
CA ARG A 315 -17.04 6.47 13.87
C ARG A 315 -16.48 7.35 14.99
N ILE A 316 -15.74 6.78 15.95
CA ILE A 316 -15.06 7.59 16.97
C ILE A 316 -14.07 8.54 16.29
N ILE A 317 -13.28 8.02 15.37
CA ILE A 317 -12.26 8.78 14.64
C ILE A 317 -12.89 9.81 13.71
N GLU A 318 -13.91 9.41 12.93
CA GLU A 318 -14.66 10.31 12.06
C GLU A 318 -15.26 11.47 12.86
N ASN A 319 -15.88 11.19 14.00
CA ASN A 319 -16.41 12.24 14.86
C ASN A 319 -15.34 13.20 15.35
N ILE A 320 -14.17 12.71 15.79
CA ILE A 320 -13.08 13.57 16.24
C ILE A 320 -12.60 14.45 15.07
N ASN A 321 -12.39 13.86 13.89
CA ASN A 321 -11.96 14.59 12.70
C ASN A 321 -12.97 15.66 12.27
N ASP A 322 -14.27 15.34 12.32
CA ASP A 322 -15.37 16.23 11.94
C ASP A 322 -15.50 17.40 12.92
N ILE A 323 -15.41 17.13 14.24
CA ILE A 323 -15.53 18.15 15.29
C ILE A 323 -14.32 19.10 15.24
N LEU A 324 -13.12 18.56 15.07
CA LEU A 324 -11.88 19.34 15.02
C LEU A 324 -11.61 19.98 13.65
N GLN A 325 -12.43 19.67 12.63
CA GLN A 325 -12.31 20.17 11.26
C GLN A 325 -10.89 20.03 10.69
N LEU A 326 -10.26 18.87 10.93
CA LEU A 326 -8.86 18.65 10.54
C LEU A 326 -8.69 18.57 9.02
N ASP A 327 -7.61 19.19 8.53
CA ASP A 327 -7.19 19.08 7.12
C ASP A 327 -6.93 17.61 6.74
N ASP A 328 -7.07 17.28 5.45
CA ASP A 328 -6.95 15.89 4.95
C ASP A 328 -5.62 15.20 5.34
N THR A 329 -4.54 15.96 5.52
CA THR A 329 -3.24 15.44 5.96
C THR A 329 -3.13 15.24 7.48
N GLN A 330 -3.97 15.93 8.26
CA GLN A 330 -3.99 15.91 9.73
C GLN A 330 -5.09 15.01 10.30
N LYS A 331 -6.03 14.55 9.47
CA LYS A 331 -7.04 13.58 9.88
C LYS A 331 -6.42 12.40 10.62
N LEU A 332 -7.04 12.07 11.74
CA LEU A 332 -6.73 10.88 12.51
C LEU A 332 -7.23 9.67 11.74
N ASP A 333 -6.41 8.64 11.72
CA ASP A 333 -6.81 7.29 11.34
C ASP A 333 -7.12 6.47 12.60
N ARG A 334 -7.88 5.39 12.45
CA ARG A 334 -8.12 4.42 13.54
C ARG A 334 -6.84 3.94 14.22
N ARG A 335 -5.76 3.78 13.45
CA ARG A 335 -4.45 3.33 13.95
C ARG A 335 -3.72 4.36 14.81
N ASP A 336 -4.10 5.63 14.69
CA ASP A 336 -3.46 6.71 15.44
C ASP A 336 -3.87 6.63 16.91
N LEU A 337 -5.12 6.20 17.20
CA LEU A 337 -5.67 6.06 18.55
C LEU A 337 -5.80 4.62 19.04
N PHE A 338 -5.98 3.64 18.15
CA PHE A 338 -6.21 2.24 18.53
C PHE A 338 -5.15 1.29 17.97
N THR A 339 -4.71 0.33 18.79
CA THR A 339 -3.83 -0.77 18.39
C THR A 339 -4.64 -2.06 18.27
N PHE A 340 -4.46 -2.79 17.18
CA PHE A 340 -5.03 -4.13 17.00
C PHE A 340 -4.05 -5.18 17.55
N ILE A 341 -4.54 -6.07 18.42
CA ILE A 341 -3.70 -7.06 19.12
C ILE A 341 -3.84 -8.46 18.52
N GLY A 342 -4.95 -8.74 17.82
CA GLY A 342 -5.28 -10.08 17.32
C GLY A 342 -6.69 -10.49 17.74
N GLU A 343 -7.27 -11.53 17.12
CA GLU A 343 -8.59 -12.09 17.50
C GLU A 343 -9.75 -11.07 17.59
N SER A 344 -9.72 -10.01 16.78
CA SER A 344 -10.67 -8.89 16.87
C SER A 344 -10.58 -8.06 18.15
N LYS A 345 -9.51 -8.19 18.94
CA LYS A 345 -9.23 -7.39 20.15
C LYS A 345 -8.47 -6.12 19.78
N TYR A 346 -8.92 -5.00 20.35
CA TYR A 346 -8.31 -3.68 20.19
C TYR A 346 -7.95 -3.11 21.56
N ARG A 347 -6.97 -2.22 21.62
CA ARG A 347 -6.66 -1.41 22.80
C ARG A 347 -6.41 0.04 22.42
N LEU A 348 -6.51 0.95 23.39
CA LEU A 348 -6.07 2.33 23.20
C LEU A 348 -4.54 2.37 23.11
N ARG A 349 -4.02 3.12 22.14
CA ARG A 349 -2.58 3.24 21.88
C ARG A 349 -1.86 4.12 22.90
N ILE A 350 -2.60 4.99 23.59
CA ILE A 350 -2.10 5.97 24.56
C ILE A 350 -1.48 5.25 25.77
N VAL A 351 -0.38 5.79 26.30
CA VAL A 351 0.23 5.30 27.55
C VAL A 351 -0.72 5.55 28.72
N PRO A 352 -0.86 4.61 29.69
CA PRO A 352 -1.74 4.78 30.84
C PRO A 352 -1.52 6.12 31.58
N ASN A 353 -0.28 6.57 31.73
CA ASN A 353 0.05 7.83 32.40
C ASN A 353 -0.53 9.08 31.71
N ASN A 354 -0.73 9.03 30.39
CA ASN A 354 -1.24 10.13 29.58
C ASN A 354 -2.76 10.13 29.43
N ILE A 355 -3.43 9.18 30.09
CA ILE A 355 -4.89 9.13 30.18
C ILE A 355 -5.28 9.70 31.54
N THR A 356 -6.14 10.70 31.53
CA THR A 356 -6.77 11.20 32.76
C THR A 356 -8.28 11.19 32.58
N ILE A 357 -8.98 10.79 33.63
CA ILE A 357 -10.43 10.69 33.64
C ILE A 357 -10.88 11.38 34.92
N ASP A 358 -11.86 12.29 34.80
CA ASP A 358 -12.45 12.93 35.96
C ASP A 358 -13.07 11.88 36.90
N LYS A 359 -12.91 12.10 38.21
CA LYS A 359 -13.34 11.13 39.23
C LYS A 359 -14.85 11.00 39.29
N THR A 360 -15.60 12.10 39.20
CA THR A 360 -17.07 12.05 39.28
C THR A 360 -17.63 11.32 38.07
N LEU A 361 -17.09 11.61 36.88
CA LEU A 361 -17.42 10.91 35.65
C LEU A 361 -17.16 9.40 35.77
N LEU A 362 -16.03 9.01 36.38
CA LEU A 362 -15.65 7.61 36.53
C LEU A 362 -16.60 6.85 37.45
N GLU A 363 -16.97 7.47 38.57
CA GLU A 363 -17.94 6.94 39.52
C GLU A 363 -19.30 6.74 38.84
N GLU A 364 -19.85 7.79 38.21
CA GLU A 364 -21.11 7.75 37.48
C GLU A 364 -21.12 6.69 36.38
N PHE A 365 -20.03 6.60 35.61
CA PHE A 365 -19.90 5.61 34.54
C PHE A 365 -19.99 4.18 35.09
N SER A 366 -19.31 3.91 36.21
CA SER A 366 -19.25 2.59 36.86
C SER A 366 -20.57 2.17 37.53
N GLU A 367 -21.42 3.13 37.91
CA GLU A 367 -22.72 2.88 38.53
C GLU A 367 -23.82 2.52 37.53
N SER A 368 -23.62 2.85 36.25
CA SER A 368 -24.56 2.51 35.20
C SER A 368 -24.71 0.98 35.04
N ILE A 369 -25.95 0.51 34.88
CA ILE A 369 -26.30 -0.92 34.82
C ILE A 369 -25.49 -1.66 33.74
N GLU A 370 -25.23 -1.00 32.62
CA GLU A 370 -24.49 -1.55 31.47
C GLU A 370 -22.98 -1.67 31.69
N ASN A 371 -22.41 -0.98 32.69
CA ASN A 371 -20.97 -0.90 32.89
C ASN A 371 -20.53 -1.30 34.32
N LYS A 372 -21.38 -2.00 35.08
CA LYS A 372 -21.04 -2.47 36.44
C LYS A 372 -19.75 -3.28 36.49
N ASP A 373 -19.44 -4.03 35.44
CA ASP A 373 -18.21 -4.82 35.34
C ASP A 373 -16.94 -3.96 35.42
N TYR A 374 -17.02 -2.67 35.09
CA TYR A 374 -15.90 -1.75 35.18
C TYR A 374 -15.57 -1.32 36.60
N LYS A 375 -16.47 -1.51 37.58
CA LYS A 375 -16.14 -1.32 39.01
C LYS A 375 -15.04 -2.25 39.47
N ALA A 376 -14.89 -3.43 38.86
CA ALA A 376 -13.86 -4.39 39.22
C ALA A 376 -12.43 -3.93 38.83
N PHE A 377 -12.32 -2.87 38.02
CA PHE A 377 -11.03 -2.33 37.57
C PHE A 377 -10.64 -1.04 38.29
N LEU A 378 -11.54 -0.45 39.08
CA LEU A 378 -11.32 0.76 39.88
C LEU A 378 -10.87 0.37 41.28
#